data_AF-A0A7W0W8I9-F1
#
_entry.id   AF-A0A7W0W8I9-F1
#
_cell.length_a   1.000
_cell.length_b   1.000
_cell.length_c   1.000
_cell.angle_alpha   90.00
_cell.angle_beta   90.00
_cell.angle_gamma   90.00
#
_symmetry.space_group_name_H-M   'P 1'
#
loop_
_entity.id
_entity.type
_entity.pdbx_description
1 polymer ?
#
loop_
_entity_poly.entity_id
_entity_poly.type
_entity_poly.pdbx_seq_one_letter_code
_entity_poly.pdbx_strand_id
1 'polypeptide(L)' 'ITGVPVIDTGVANYLLQAARAARLLGSTVVLVGIGAEIAQTMVQLGIDLTGIVTRANLQTGIEYALGLQGLAIKPI' A
#
# COMPACT_ATOMS: atom_id res chain seq x y z
N ILE A 1 4.30 3.07 4.08
CA ILE A 1 5.72 3.11 3.62
C ILE A 1 6.38 4.45 3.97
N THR A 2 5.62 5.45 4.45
CA THR A 2 6.16 6.70 4.97
C THR A 2 7.34 6.47 5.92
N GLY A 3 8.46 7.14 5.68
CA GLY A 3 9.66 7.06 6.51
C GLY A 3 10.61 5.91 6.19
N VAL A 4 10.33 5.08 5.19
CA VAL A 4 11.31 4.10 4.68
C VAL A 4 12.34 4.85 3.82
N PRO A 5 13.63 4.89 4.21
CA PRO A 5 14.62 5.74 3.55
C PRO A 5 15.10 5.17 2.21
N VAL A 6 15.15 3.83 2.09
CA VAL A 6 15.58 3.12 0.89
C VAL A 6 14.73 1.87 0.73
N ILE A 7 14.37 1.55 -0.51
CA ILE A 7 13.76 0.27 -0.85
C ILE A 7 14.71 -0.54 -1.74
N ASP A 8 14.85 -1.82 -1.43
CA ASP A 8 15.51 -2.80 -2.27
C ASP A 8 14.53 -3.90 -2.70
N THR A 9 15.01 -4.84 -3.53
CA THR A 9 14.21 -5.97 -4.00
C THR A 9 13.71 -6.87 -2.87
N GLY A 10 14.47 -6.99 -1.77
CA GLY A 10 14.13 -7.85 -0.64
C GLY A 10 12.97 -7.27 0.17
N VAL A 11 13.10 -6.01 0.60
CA VAL A 11 12.06 -5.29 1.34
C VAL A 11 10.75 -5.26 0.55
N ALA A 12 10.81 -4.97 -0.75
CA ALA A 12 9.63 -4.97 -1.59
C ALA A 12 8.97 -6.35 -1.71
N ASN A 13 9.76 -7.41 -1.90
CA ASN A 13 9.23 -8.77 -1.96
C ASN A 13 8.57 -9.21 -0.66
N TYR A 14 9.13 -8.83 0.49
CA TYR A 14 8.50 -9.12 1.79
C TYR A 14 7.18 -8.37 1.98
N LEU A 15 7.11 -7.09 1.58
CA LEU A 15 5.87 -6.33 1.61
C LEU A 15 4.79 -6.97 0.71
N LEU A 16 5.18 -7.41 -0.49
CA LEU A 16 4.29 -8.11 -1.41
C LEU A 16 3.83 -9.46 -0.86
N GLN A 17 4.73 -10.25 -0.26
CA GLN A 17 4.36 -11.52 0.37
C GLN A 17 3.39 -11.30 1.53
N ALA A 18 3.66 -10.34 2.41
CA ALA A 18 2.76 -10.01 3.51
C ALA A 18 1.37 -9.58 2.99
N ALA A 19 1.34 -8.75 1.94
CA ALA A 19 0.10 -8.32 1.32
C ALA A 19 -0.69 -9.48 0.70
N ARG A 20 0.00 -10.42 0.03
CA ARG A 20 -0.61 -11.64 -0.55
C ARG A 20 -1.13 -12.56 0.55
N ALA A 21 -0.36 -12.78 1.61
CA ALA A 21 -0.79 -13.60 2.75
C ALA A 21 -2.05 -13.03 3.40
N ALA A 22 -2.12 -11.73 3.63
CA ALA A 22 -3.32 -11.08 4.17
C ALA A 22 -4.55 -11.26 3.26
N ARG A 23 -4.37 -11.24 1.93
CA ARG A 23 -5.46 -11.52 0.98
C ARG A 23 -5.97 -12.94 1.04
N LEU A 24 -5.10 -13.93 1.27
CA LEU A 24 -5.52 -15.32 1.47
C LEU A 24 -6.43 -15.47 2.70
N LEU A 25 -6.32 -14.58 3.67
CA LEU A 25 -7.20 -14.50 4.85
C LEU A 25 -8.46 -13.68 4.61
N GLY A 26 -8.74 -13.25 3.38
CA GLY A 26 -9.90 -12.43 3.03
C GLY A 26 -9.74 -10.93 3.33
N SER A 27 -8.52 -10.46 3.66
CA SER A 27 -8.28 -9.04 3.93
C SER A 27 -7.96 -8.25 2.67
N THR A 28 -8.45 -7.01 2.59
CA THR A 28 -8.01 -6.04 1.58
C THR A 28 -6.81 -5.25 2.08
N VAL A 29 -5.74 -5.21 1.30
CA VAL A 29 -4.51 -4.49 1.63
C VAL A 29 -4.43 -3.20 0.83
N VAL A 30 -4.14 -2.09 1.53
CA VAL A 30 -3.94 -0.76 0.97
C VAL A 30 -2.53 -0.28 1.33
N LEU A 31 -1.68 -0.06 0.32
CA LEU A 31 -0.36 0.51 0.51
C LEU A 31 -0.45 2.03 0.53
N VAL A 32 0.09 2.67 1.56
CA VAL A 32 0.03 4.14 1.71
C VAL A 32 1.40 4.78 1.87
N GLY A 33 1.54 6.02 1.39
CA GLY A 33 2.73 6.83 1.63
C GLY A 33 3.96 6.34 0.87
N ILE A 34 3.79 5.94 -0.39
CA ILE A 34 4.91 5.64 -1.28
C ILE A 34 5.45 6.98 -1.81
N GLY A 35 6.70 7.30 -1.48
CA GLY A 35 7.38 8.47 -2.05
C GLY A 35 7.69 8.29 -3.53
N ALA A 36 7.81 9.40 -4.27
CA ALA A 36 8.07 9.36 -5.72
C ALA A 36 9.34 8.57 -6.08
N GLU A 37 10.43 8.79 -5.33
CA GLU A 37 11.70 8.08 -5.51
C GLU A 37 11.54 6.57 -5.27
N ILE A 38 10.84 6.17 -4.20
CA ILE A 38 10.56 4.76 -3.91
C ILE A 38 9.70 4.13 -5.02
N ALA A 39 8.68 4.83 -5.50
CA ALA A 39 7.84 4.34 -6.59
C ALA A 39 8.65 4.13 -7.87
N GLN A 40 9.54 5.06 -8.21
CA GLN A 40 10.43 4.92 -9.36
C GLN A 40 11.37 3.72 -9.20
N THR A 41 11.98 3.56 -8.03
CA THR A 41 12.83 2.39 -7.73
C THR A 41 12.03 1.10 -7.83
N MET A 42 10.80 1.06 -7.34
CA MET A 42 9.93 -0.13 -7.46
C MET A 42 9.71 -0.52 -8.93
N VAL A 43 9.45 0.46 -9.80
CA VAL A 43 9.29 0.24 -11.25
C VAL A 43 10.60 -0.24 -11.88
N GLN A 44 11.73 0.37 -11.56
CA GLN A 44 13.05 -0.04 -12.07
C GLN A 44 13.43 -1.47 -11.67
N LEU A 45 13.06 -1.88 -10.45
CA LEU A 45 13.29 -3.23 -9.93
C LEU A 45 12.28 -4.27 -10.47
N GLY A 46 11.29 -3.85 -11.27
CA GLY A 46 10.27 -4.76 -11.82
C GLY A 46 9.30 -5.28 -10.77
N ILE A 47 9.08 -4.53 -9.68
CA ILE A 47 8.14 -4.91 -8.62
C ILE A 47 6.72 -4.73 -9.12
N ASP A 48 6.00 -5.85 -9.21
CA ASP A 48 4.61 -5.86 -9.64
C ASP A 48 3.65 -5.61 -8.47
N LEU A 49 3.05 -4.43 -8.46
CA LEU A 49 2.00 -4.02 -7.52
C LEU A 49 0.58 -4.33 -8.05
N THR A 50 0.44 -5.06 -9.16
CA THR A 50 -0.86 -5.38 -9.75
C THR A 50 -1.79 -5.98 -8.71
N GLY A 51 -3.00 -5.42 -8.66
CA GLY A 51 -4.02 -5.80 -7.71
C GLY A 51 -3.87 -5.17 -6.32
N ILE A 52 -2.73 -4.58 -5.93
CA ILE A 52 -2.57 -3.84 -4.67
C ILE A 52 -3.09 -2.41 -4.83
N VAL A 53 -3.97 -2.00 -3.92
CA VAL A 53 -4.47 -0.62 -3.90
C VAL A 53 -3.40 0.27 -3.28
N THR A 54 -3.11 1.41 -3.91
CA THR A 54 -2.20 2.43 -3.38
C THR A 54 -2.92 3.74 -3.09
N ARG A 55 -2.51 4.44 -2.02
CA ARG A 55 -2.98 5.78 -1.67
C ARG A 55 -1.81 6.67 -1.26
N ALA A 56 -1.97 7.99 -1.45
CA ALA A 56 -0.89 8.94 -1.24
C ALA A 56 -0.47 9.02 0.24
N ASN A 57 -1.41 8.89 1.17
CA ASN A 57 -1.15 9.01 2.60
C ASN A 57 -2.12 8.14 3.41
N LEU A 58 -1.91 8.10 4.73
CA LEU A 58 -2.74 7.29 5.62
C LEU A 58 -4.20 7.74 5.63
N GLN A 59 -4.47 9.05 5.63
CA GLN A 59 -5.83 9.60 5.64
C GLN A 59 -6.65 9.06 4.46
N THR A 60 -6.15 9.25 3.23
CA THR A 60 -6.80 8.76 2.01
C THR A 60 -6.90 7.22 1.96
N GLY A 61 -5.98 6.52 2.63
CA GLY A 61 -6.05 5.07 2.85
C GLY A 61 -7.22 4.64 3.74
N ILE A 62 -7.40 5.33 4.87
CA ILE A 62 -8.49 5.05 5.82
C ILE A 62 -9.83 5.41 5.19
N GLU A 63 -9.94 6.57 4.53
CA GLU A 63 -11.15 6.97 3.81
C GLU A 63 -11.56 5.89 2.78
N TYR A 64 -10.59 5.38 2.01
CA TYR A 64 -10.84 4.30 1.06
C TYR A 64 -11.30 3.01 1.76
N ALA A 65 -10.61 2.59 2.81
CA ALA A 65 -10.95 1.35 3.54
C ALA A 65 -12.34 1.42 4.18
N LEU A 66 -12.72 2.57 4.75
CA LEU A 66 -14.05 2.80 5.29
C LEU A 66 -15.12 2.79 4.19
N GLY A 67 -14.83 3.41 3.04
CA GLY A 67 -15.73 3.40 1.88
C GLY A 67 -16.06 1.99 1.39
N LEU A 68 -15.11 1.05 1.45
CA LEU A 68 -15.34 -0.37 1.14
C LEU A 68 -16.32 -1.04 2.11
N GLN A 69 -16.47 -0.52 3.33
CA GLN A 69 -17.41 -1.02 4.34
C GLN A 69 -18.73 -0.22 4.34
N GLY A 70 -18.91 0.73 3.40
CA GLY A 70 -20.07 1.63 3.39
C GLY A 70 -20.04 2.68 4.52
N LEU A 71 -18.86 2.94 5.09
CA LEU A 71 -18.65 3.90 6.17
C LEU A 71 -17.99 5.17 5.62
N ALA A 72 -18.20 6.31 6.28
CA ALA A 72 -17.62 7.60 5.90
C ALA A 72 -17.09 8.35 7.13
N ILE A 73 -16.00 9.10 6.95
CA ILE A 73 -15.48 9.99 8.00
C ILE A 73 -16.35 11.24 8.03
N LYS A 74 -16.99 11.50 9.17
CA LYS A 74 -17.74 12.73 9.40
C LYS A 74 -16.83 13.77 10.05
N PRO A 75 -16.78 15.01 9.54
CA PRO A 75 -16.10 16.09 10.24
C PRO A 75 -16.80 16.36 11.59
N ILE A 76 -16.00 16.60 12.62
CA ILE A 76 -16.46 16.95 13.97
C ILE A 76 -17.03 18.38 14.02
#